data_AF-A0A1H9UX92-F1
#
_entry.id   AF-A0A1H9UX92-F1
#
_cell.length_a   1.000
_cell.length_b   1.000
_cell.length_c   1.000
_cell.angle_alpha   90.00
_cell.angle_beta   90.00
_cell.angle_gamma   90.00
#
_symmetry.space_group_name_H-M   'P 1'
#
loop_
_entity.id
_entity.type
_entity.pdbx_description
1 polymer ?
#
loop_
_entity_poly.entity_id
_entity_poly.type
_entity_poly.pdbx_seq_one_letter_code
_entity_poly.pdbx_strand_id
1 'polypeptide(L)'
;MTKNKLIVLGIGLILIIILSALLIVLQPETDQNTQQTNSEPETANEENSSANENTADTSDNFNMPDEDGVVGEDSGVNENDKPDDEQLKEYAHRALDNVDLPEDTDSISEELLRAHAELYSIYTQMAELESDDIDGSQESAERIMRERYSWYEFSSEEYGFTYNEDDFLTVAETEGYIEDASKRAAVLFEVLANENDDYYTGQLVYQYLQPYIWHEIADEAIAYYDPASENEQEREEAAERMFAQDVLEYIGDEYPEYLEGESSQ
;
A
#
# COMPACT_ATOMS: atom_id res chain seq x y z
N MET A 1 -32.28 25.18 22.88
CA MET A 1 -31.22 24.19 22.58
C MET A 1 -31.53 22.92 23.36
N THR A 2 -31.84 21.86 22.63
CA THR A 2 -32.55 20.67 23.11
C THR A 2 -31.61 19.71 23.84
N LYS A 3 -32.05 19.27 25.02
CA LYS A 3 -31.31 18.51 26.05
C LYS A 3 -30.65 17.21 25.56
N ASN A 4 -30.98 16.75 24.36
CA ASN A 4 -30.46 15.52 23.76
C ASN A 4 -29.00 15.66 23.27
N LYS A 5 -28.57 16.86 22.88
CA LYS A 5 -27.16 17.08 22.45
C LYS A 5 -26.16 16.98 23.62
N LEU A 6 -26.63 17.27 24.84
CA LEU A 6 -25.79 17.23 26.06
C LEU A 6 -25.58 15.79 26.56
N ILE A 7 -26.52 14.88 26.27
CA ILE A 7 -26.43 13.47 26.64
C ILE A 7 -25.46 12.72 25.72
N VAL A 8 -25.49 12.99 24.42
CA VAL A 8 -24.55 12.38 23.45
C VAL A 8 -23.12 12.82 23.74
N LEU A 9 -22.92 14.09 24.10
CA LEU A 9 -21.60 14.60 24.50
C LEU A 9 -21.10 13.97 25.81
N GLY A 10 -22.00 13.69 26.76
CA GLY A 10 -21.67 13.01 28.01
C GLY A 10 -21.26 11.54 27.83
N ILE A 11 -21.89 10.84 26.88
CA ILE A 11 -21.55 9.44 26.58
C ILE A 11 -20.17 9.34 25.91
N GLY A 12 -19.85 10.26 24.99
CA GLY A 12 -18.53 10.33 24.36
C GLY A 12 -17.40 10.55 25.37
N LEU A 13 -17.62 11.44 26.36
CA LEU A 13 -16.61 11.72 27.38
C LEU A 13 -16.37 10.53 28.32
N ILE A 14 -17.40 9.74 28.61
CA ILE A 14 -17.27 8.51 29.42
C ILE A 14 -16.50 7.43 28.66
N LEU A 15 -16.74 7.29 27.35
CA LEU A 15 -16.00 6.35 26.50
C LEU A 15 -14.49 6.68 26.46
N ILE A 16 -14.13 7.96 26.34
CA ILE A 16 -12.73 8.39 26.33
C ILE A 16 -12.02 8.08 27.66
N ILE A 17 -12.71 8.27 28.80
CA ILE A 17 -12.15 7.96 30.12
C ILE A 17 -11.89 6.45 30.28
N ILE A 18 -12.80 5.61 29.76
CA ILE A 18 -12.65 4.14 29.82
C ILE A 18 -11.52 3.67 28.89
N LEU A 19 -11.43 4.22 27.66
CA LEU A 19 -10.32 3.91 26.75
C LEU A 19 -8.96 4.32 27.33
N SER A 20 -8.89 5.49 27.98
CA SER A 20 -7.68 5.97 28.63
C SER A 20 -7.26 5.08 29.81
N ALA A 21 -8.22 4.53 30.57
CA ALA A 21 -7.93 3.55 31.62
C ALA A 21 -7.45 2.20 31.05
N LEU A 22 -7.98 1.76 29.90
CA LEU A 22 -7.54 0.54 29.23
C LEU A 22 -6.11 0.66 28.72
N LEU A 23 -5.72 1.82 28.16
CA LEU A 23 -4.34 2.07 27.73
C LEU A 23 -3.32 1.95 28.86
N ILE A 24 -3.68 2.34 30.09
CA ILE A 24 -2.79 2.21 31.27
C ILE A 24 -2.66 0.74 31.70
N VAL A 25 -3.70 -0.07 31.53
CA VAL A 25 -3.70 -1.49 31.94
C VAL A 25 -3.04 -2.39 30.89
N LEU A 26 -3.04 -1.98 29.61
CA LEU A 26 -2.49 -2.74 28.49
C LEU A 26 -1.01 -2.44 28.20
N GLN A 27 -0.33 -1.58 28.95
CA GLN A 27 1.12 -1.42 28.81
C GLN A 27 1.84 -2.67 29.34
N PRO A 28 2.50 -3.47 28.47
CA PRO A 28 3.37 -4.53 28.94
C PRO A 28 4.59 -3.91 29.65
N GLU A 29 4.97 -4.49 30.79
CA GLU A 29 6.10 -4.06 31.62
C GLU A 29 7.37 -3.96 30.77
N THR A 30 7.75 -2.73 30.39
CA THR A 30 9.08 -2.45 29.87
C THR A 30 9.97 -2.11 31.06
N ASP A 31 10.65 -3.14 31.58
CA ASP A 31 11.84 -2.98 32.39
C ASP A 31 12.88 -2.17 31.60
N GLN A 32 13.15 -0.92 32.00
CA GLN A 32 14.45 -0.50 32.55
C GLN A 32 14.67 1.03 32.53
N ASN A 33 15.25 1.46 33.65
CA ASN A 33 16.13 2.60 33.85
C ASN A 33 15.53 4.02 33.91
N THR A 34 15.13 4.35 35.13
CA THR A 34 15.48 5.61 35.80
C THR A 34 16.87 6.14 35.38
N GLN A 35 16.89 7.22 34.60
CA GLN A 35 17.88 8.28 34.80
C GLN A 35 17.18 9.64 34.93
N GLN A 36 17.29 10.11 36.16
CA GLN A 36 16.99 11.41 36.70
C GLN A 36 17.81 12.50 36.01
N THR A 37 17.16 13.49 35.42
CA THR A 37 17.69 14.86 35.37
C THR A 37 16.58 15.86 35.62
N ASN A 38 16.73 16.58 36.73
CA ASN A 38 15.96 17.74 37.12
C ASN A 38 15.91 18.78 36.01
N SER A 39 14.73 19.35 35.77
CA SER A 39 14.52 20.81 35.67
C SER A 39 13.04 21.10 35.92
N GLU A 40 12.78 21.81 37.01
CA GLU A 40 11.50 22.37 37.42
C GLU A 40 11.47 23.87 36.99
N PRO A 41 10.37 24.64 37.16
CA PRO A 41 9.34 24.92 36.15
C PRO A 41 9.19 26.45 35.87
N GLU A 42 8.00 26.87 35.39
CA GLU A 42 7.44 28.24 35.20
C GLU A 42 7.39 28.72 33.73
N THR A 43 6.33 29.36 33.19
CA THR A 43 5.04 29.87 33.69
C THR A 43 4.09 30.10 32.49
N ALA A 44 2.78 30.18 32.78
CA ALA A 44 1.67 30.43 31.85
C ALA A 44 1.57 31.89 31.35
N ASN A 45 0.99 32.11 30.15
CA ASN A 45 -0.18 32.98 29.95
C ASN A 45 -0.76 32.98 28.50
N GLU A 46 -2.06 32.67 28.46
CA GLU A 46 -3.21 33.23 27.71
C GLU A 46 -3.10 33.81 26.27
N GLU A 47 -3.89 33.17 25.39
CA GLU A 47 -4.86 33.69 24.39
C GLU A 47 -4.53 34.96 23.57
N ASN A 48 -4.53 34.86 22.23
CA ASN A 48 -5.70 35.24 21.41
C ASN A 48 -5.56 34.85 19.93
N SER A 49 -6.70 34.52 19.33
CA SER A 49 -6.99 34.05 17.98
C SER A 49 -6.54 34.98 16.84
N SER A 50 -6.22 34.38 15.69
CA SER A 50 -6.92 34.68 14.42
C SER A 50 -6.59 33.62 13.38
N ALA A 51 -7.66 33.10 12.78
CA ALA A 51 -7.70 32.13 11.70
C ALA A 51 -6.94 32.59 10.45
N ASN A 52 -6.31 31.64 9.77
CA ASN A 52 -6.35 31.62 8.32
C ASN A 52 -6.40 30.16 7.86
N GLU A 53 -7.56 29.80 7.32
CA GLU A 53 -7.86 28.55 6.63
C GLU A 53 -7.08 28.52 5.31
N ASN A 54 -6.37 27.41 5.07
CA ASN A 54 -6.25 26.69 3.80
C ASN A 54 -5.01 25.79 3.87
N THR A 55 -5.16 24.68 4.58
CA THR A 55 -4.43 23.45 4.25
C THR A 55 -5.46 22.53 3.62
N ALA A 56 -5.41 22.43 2.29
CA ALA A 56 -5.96 21.29 1.59
C ALA A 56 -5.11 20.09 2.03
N ASP A 57 -5.58 19.47 3.10
CA ASP A 57 -5.06 18.22 3.64
C ASP A 57 -5.73 17.12 2.82
N THR A 58 -5.10 16.78 1.71
CA THR A 58 -5.33 15.51 1.00
C THR A 58 -3.96 14.97 0.67
N SER A 59 -3.17 14.75 1.73
CA SER A 59 -2.09 13.78 1.70
C SER A 59 -2.72 12.43 2.01
N ASP A 60 -3.44 11.88 1.03
CA ASP A 60 -3.75 10.47 1.02
C ASP A 60 -2.42 9.76 0.74
N ASN A 61 -1.69 9.51 1.83
CA ASN A 61 -0.52 8.65 1.86
C ASN A 61 -1.05 7.22 1.62
N PHE A 62 -1.30 6.87 0.36
CA PHE A 62 -1.67 5.51 -0.04
C PHE A 62 -0.42 4.64 0.05
N ASN A 63 -0.10 4.24 1.29
CA ASN A 63 0.37 2.89 1.48
C ASN A 63 -0.67 1.99 0.80
N MET A 64 -0.21 1.07 -0.04
CA MET A 64 -0.91 -0.19 -0.28
C MET A 64 -1.59 -0.61 1.03
N PRO A 65 -2.87 -1.03 1.03
CA PRO A 65 -3.47 -1.49 2.28
C PRO A 65 -2.52 -2.52 2.86
N ASP A 66 -1.91 -2.20 4.01
CA ASP A 66 -1.40 -3.20 4.91
C ASP A 66 -2.50 -4.26 4.96
N GLU A 67 -2.14 -5.52 4.75
CA GLU A 67 -3.06 -6.66 4.72
C GLU A 67 -3.83 -6.84 6.06
N ASP A 68 -3.66 -5.90 7.01
CA ASP A 68 -4.45 -5.66 8.22
C ASP A 68 -4.96 -4.19 8.27
N GLY A 69 -5.82 -3.78 7.33
CA GLY A 69 -6.18 -2.36 7.22
C GLY A 69 -7.57 -1.97 6.72
N VAL A 70 -8.49 -2.89 6.41
CA VAL A 70 -9.89 -2.50 6.13
C VAL A 70 -10.68 -2.54 7.43
N VAL A 71 -10.83 -1.38 8.09
CA VAL A 71 -11.84 -1.19 9.13
C VAL A 71 -13.21 -1.11 8.47
N GLY A 72 -13.67 -2.26 7.97
CA GLY A 72 -15.07 -2.55 7.76
C GLY A 72 -15.70 -2.81 9.13
N GLU A 73 -16.86 -2.20 9.37
CA GLU A 73 -17.73 -2.47 10.53
C GLU A 73 -17.71 -3.96 10.94
N ASP A 74 -17.39 -4.20 12.22
CA ASP A 74 -17.48 -5.44 12.98
C ASP A 74 -18.62 -6.35 12.51
N SER A 75 -18.34 -7.12 11.47
CA SER A 75 -19.08 -8.32 11.10
C SER A 75 -18.18 -9.44 11.55
N GLY A 76 -18.56 -10.11 12.63
CA GLY A 76 -17.76 -11.16 13.26
C GLY A 76 -17.43 -12.31 12.32
N VAL A 77 -16.38 -12.14 11.51
CA VAL A 77 -15.76 -13.19 10.72
C VAL A 77 -14.94 -14.03 11.68
N ASN A 78 -15.36 -15.29 11.80
CA ASN A 78 -14.69 -16.29 12.59
C ASN A 78 -13.31 -16.56 11.97
N GLU A 79 -12.22 -16.55 12.74
CA GLU A 79 -10.87 -16.87 12.23
C GLU A 79 -10.76 -18.28 11.61
N ASN A 80 -11.80 -19.13 11.78
CA ASN A 80 -11.93 -20.43 11.12
C ASN A 80 -12.52 -20.38 9.69
N ASP A 81 -12.91 -19.21 9.19
CA ASP A 81 -13.45 -19.01 7.82
C ASP A 81 -12.42 -18.39 6.86
N LYS A 82 -11.12 -18.36 7.22
CA LYS A 82 -10.07 -17.99 6.24
C LYS A 82 -9.84 -19.16 5.29
N PRO A 83 -9.73 -18.94 3.97
CA PRO A 83 -9.48 -20.01 3.02
C PRO A 83 -8.16 -20.73 3.34
N ASP A 84 -8.20 -22.06 3.29
CA ASP A 84 -7.00 -22.89 3.42
C ASP A 84 -6.17 -22.90 2.12
N ASP A 85 -5.01 -23.56 2.15
CA ASP A 85 -4.07 -23.59 1.02
C ASP A 85 -4.68 -24.28 -0.21
N GLU A 86 -5.55 -25.28 -0.03
CA GLU A 86 -6.19 -25.98 -1.14
C GLU A 86 -7.24 -25.07 -1.81
N GLN A 87 -8.03 -24.35 -1.00
CA GLN A 87 -8.97 -23.36 -1.51
C GLN A 87 -8.27 -22.21 -2.22
N LEU A 88 -7.16 -21.68 -1.68
CA LEU A 88 -6.38 -20.65 -2.34
C LEU A 88 -5.80 -21.12 -3.67
N LYS A 89 -5.36 -22.39 -3.78
CA LYS A 89 -4.91 -22.96 -5.05
C LYS A 89 -6.05 -23.09 -6.06
N GLU A 90 -7.24 -23.50 -5.61
CA GLU A 90 -8.43 -23.53 -6.46
C GLU A 90 -8.77 -22.13 -6.99
N TYR A 91 -8.75 -21.10 -6.14
CA TYR A 91 -8.98 -19.73 -6.57
C TYR A 91 -7.93 -19.22 -7.56
N ALA A 92 -6.66 -19.55 -7.36
CA ALA A 92 -5.59 -19.18 -8.29
C ALA A 92 -5.79 -19.83 -9.67
N HIS A 93 -6.10 -21.14 -9.72
CA HIS A 93 -6.41 -21.81 -10.99
C HIS A 93 -7.66 -21.24 -11.67
N ARG A 94 -8.70 -20.92 -10.89
CA ARG A 94 -9.90 -20.29 -11.43
C ARG A 94 -9.63 -18.88 -11.96
N ALA A 95 -8.79 -18.10 -11.29
CA ALA A 95 -8.39 -16.78 -11.78
C ALA A 95 -7.61 -16.89 -13.10
N LEU A 96 -6.68 -17.85 -13.19
CA LEU A 96 -5.95 -18.18 -14.41
C LEU A 96 -6.89 -18.55 -15.58
N ASP A 97 -7.94 -19.32 -15.33
CA ASP A 97 -8.92 -19.68 -16.37
C ASP A 97 -9.72 -18.47 -16.92
N ASN A 98 -9.68 -17.31 -16.25
CA ASN A 98 -10.43 -16.11 -16.62
C ASN A 98 -9.57 -15.01 -17.25
N VAL A 99 -8.24 -15.15 -17.27
CA VAL A 99 -7.33 -14.11 -17.75
C VAL A 99 -6.36 -14.68 -18.78
N ASP A 100 -6.26 -14.03 -19.93
CA ASP A 100 -5.22 -14.31 -20.91
C ASP A 100 -3.94 -13.57 -20.51
N LEU A 101 -2.95 -14.31 -19.99
CA LEU A 101 -1.66 -13.75 -19.58
C LEU A 101 -0.66 -13.71 -20.75
N PRO A 102 0.10 -12.61 -20.91
CA PRO A 102 1.22 -12.57 -21.84
C PRO A 102 2.33 -13.55 -21.46
N GLU A 103 3.02 -14.12 -22.45
CA GLU A 103 4.20 -15.00 -22.30
C GLU A 103 5.53 -14.24 -22.55
N ASP A 104 5.49 -12.90 -22.54
CA ASP A 104 6.68 -12.06 -22.77
C ASP A 104 6.88 -11.13 -21.59
N THR A 105 7.93 -11.41 -20.81
CA THR A 105 8.36 -10.64 -19.64
C THR A 105 9.64 -9.85 -19.89
N ASP A 106 10.23 -9.93 -21.09
CA ASP A 106 11.50 -9.25 -21.42
C ASP A 106 11.37 -7.72 -21.39
N SER A 107 10.14 -7.20 -21.43
CA SER A 107 9.88 -5.77 -21.35
C SER A 107 8.61 -5.45 -20.56
N ILE A 108 8.65 -4.33 -19.83
CA ILE A 108 7.49 -3.82 -19.12
C ILE A 108 6.54 -3.19 -20.14
N SER A 109 5.36 -3.77 -20.28
CA SER A 109 4.28 -3.26 -21.12
C SER A 109 3.01 -3.05 -20.31
N GLU A 110 2.16 -2.11 -20.75
CA GLU A 110 0.82 -1.94 -20.18
C GLU A 110 0.00 -3.24 -20.22
N GLU A 111 0.16 -4.05 -21.28
CA GLU A 111 -0.57 -5.31 -21.44
C GLU A 111 -0.18 -6.33 -20.38
N LEU A 112 1.13 -6.48 -20.11
CA LEU A 112 1.68 -7.35 -19.06
C LEU A 112 1.10 -6.94 -17.70
N LEU A 113 1.28 -5.67 -17.31
CA LEU A 113 0.84 -5.19 -16.01
C LEU A 113 -0.67 -5.26 -15.85
N ARG A 114 -1.44 -5.04 -16.92
CA ARG A 114 -2.92 -5.10 -16.89
C ARG A 114 -3.41 -6.53 -16.68
N ALA A 115 -2.85 -7.49 -17.41
CA ALA A 115 -3.25 -8.89 -17.29
C ALA A 115 -2.95 -9.43 -15.90
N HIS A 116 -1.77 -9.13 -15.34
CA HIS A 116 -1.42 -9.54 -13.98
C HIS A 116 -2.20 -8.78 -12.89
N ALA A 117 -2.55 -7.51 -13.12
CA ALA A 117 -3.48 -6.78 -12.26
C ALA A 117 -4.87 -7.43 -12.22
N GLU A 118 -5.40 -7.82 -13.39
CA GLU A 118 -6.70 -8.49 -13.51
C GLU A 118 -6.68 -9.85 -12.82
N LEU A 119 -5.64 -10.66 -13.06
CA LEU A 119 -5.44 -11.95 -12.38
C LEU A 119 -5.46 -11.77 -10.86
N TYR A 120 -4.66 -10.83 -10.35
CA TYR A 120 -4.54 -10.59 -8.92
C TYR A 120 -5.85 -10.09 -8.30
N SER A 121 -6.56 -9.22 -9.02
CA SER A 121 -7.86 -8.67 -8.61
C SER A 121 -8.92 -9.79 -8.48
N ILE A 122 -9.03 -10.65 -9.50
CA ILE A 122 -9.95 -11.80 -9.49
C ILE A 122 -9.60 -12.77 -8.36
N TYR A 123 -8.32 -13.11 -8.23
CA TYR A 123 -7.82 -14.01 -7.19
C TYR A 123 -8.13 -13.49 -5.78
N THR A 124 -7.87 -12.19 -5.54
CA THR A 124 -8.12 -11.54 -4.25
C THR A 124 -9.61 -11.47 -3.95
N GLN A 125 -10.44 -11.14 -4.93
CA GLN A 125 -11.89 -11.10 -4.78
C GLN A 125 -12.47 -12.47 -4.36
N MET A 126 -12.02 -13.56 -4.99
CA MET A 126 -12.43 -14.92 -4.61
C MET A 126 -11.96 -15.28 -3.21
N ALA A 127 -10.72 -14.90 -2.85
CA ALA A 127 -10.14 -15.18 -1.53
C ALA A 127 -10.82 -14.42 -0.39
N GLU A 128 -11.38 -13.24 -0.65
CA GLU A 128 -11.97 -12.37 0.39
C GLU A 128 -13.49 -12.49 0.51
N LEU A 129 -14.19 -12.62 -0.62
CA LEU A 129 -15.66 -12.61 -0.64
C LEU A 129 -16.25 -14.02 -0.72
N GLU A 130 -15.43 -15.05 -0.93
CA GLU A 130 -15.87 -16.42 -1.29
C GLU A 130 -16.95 -16.39 -2.39
N SER A 131 -16.84 -15.42 -3.29
CA SER A 131 -17.84 -15.09 -4.30
C SER A 131 -17.32 -15.43 -5.68
N ASP A 132 -18.21 -15.99 -6.50
CA ASP A 132 -17.96 -16.24 -7.91
C ASP A 132 -18.26 -15.02 -8.81
N ASP A 133 -18.82 -13.94 -8.24
CA ASP A 133 -19.18 -12.74 -9.00
C ASP A 133 -17.94 -11.87 -9.27
N ILE A 134 -17.46 -11.90 -10.53
CA ILE A 134 -16.31 -11.14 -11.05
C ILE A 134 -16.73 -9.72 -11.49
N ASP A 135 -17.64 -9.07 -10.76
CA ASP A 135 -18.13 -7.73 -11.15
C ASP A 135 -17.32 -6.64 -10.42
N GLY A 136 -16.75 -5.69 -11.19
CA GLY A 136 -15.94 -4.57 -10.67
C GLY A 136 -14.42 -4.79 -10.57
N SER A 137 -13.89 -5.98 -10.90
CA SER A 137 -12.45 -6.29 -10.82
C SER A 137 -11.60 -5.53 -11.85
N GLN A 138 -12.17 -5.22 -13.02
CA GLN A 138 -11.46 -4.63 -14.16
C GLN A 138 -11.12 -3.14 -13.98
N GLU A 139 -12.07 -2.32 -13.49
CA GLU A 139 -11.82 -0.89 -13.26
C GLU A 139 -10.76 -0.66 -12.18
N SER A 140 -10.75 -1.51 -11.14
CA SER A 140 -9.70 -1.49 -10.11
C SER A 140 -8.34 -1.93 -10.69
N ALA A 141 -8.33 -2.98 -11.52
CA ALA A 141 -7.11 -3.47 -12.16
C ALA A 141 -6.50 -2.45 -13.13
N GLU A 142 -7.33 -1.73 -13.89
CA GLU A 142 -6.87 -0.68 -14.81
C GLU A 142 -6.17 0.46 -14.05
N ARG A 143 -6.74 0.90 -12.91
CA ARG A 143 -6.11 1.96 -12.10
C ARG A 143 -4.78 1.51 -11.52
N ILE A 144 -4.72 0.31 -10.93
CA ILE A 144 -3.48 -0.22 -10.33
C ILE A 144 -2.41 -0.45 -11.40
N MET A 145 -2.79 -0.96 -12.57
CA MET A 145 -1.87 -1.08 -13.70
C MET A 145 -1.33 0.28 -14.12
N ARG A 146 -2.20 1.29 -14.26
CA ARG A 146 -1.80 2.63 -14.72
C ARG A 146 -0.79 3.24 -13.76
N GLU A 147 -1.03 3.11 -12.46
CA GLU A 147 -0.08 3.56 -11.44
C GLU A 147 1.28 2.88 -11.62
N ARG A 148 1.32 1.55 -11.65
CA ARG A 148 2.57 0.78 -11.79
C ARG A 148 3.31 1.08 -13.09
N TYR A 149 2.58 1.25 -14.19
CA TYR A 149 3.17 1.61 -15.47
C TYR A 149 3.73 3.04 -15.45
N SER A 150 3.08 3.97 -14.73
CA SER A 150 3.57 5.34 -14.57
C SER A 150 4.84 5.42 -13.71
N TRP A 151 4.96 4.57 -12.68
CA TRP A 151 6.23 4.40 -11.96
C TRP A 151 7.38 4.03 -12.91
N TYR A 152 7.12 3.10 -13.84
CA TYR A 152 8.09 2.69 -14.85
C TYR A 152 8.41 3.79 -15.87
N GLU A 153 7.41 4.45 -16.44
CA GLU A 153 7.63 5.51 -17.43
C GLU A 153 8.36 6.71 -16.82
N PHE A 154 7.90 7.20 -15.66
CA PHE A 154 8.52 8.33 -14.98
C PHE A 154 9.98 8.05 -14.61
N SER A 155 10.27 6.88 -14.03
CA SER A 155 11.66 6.50 -13.71
C SER A 155 12.53 6.33 -14.96
N SER A 156 11.97 5.83 -16.06
CA SER A 156 12.68 5.69 -17.33
C SER A 156 13.00 7.06 -17.95
N GLU A 157 12.08 8.02 -17.85
CA GLU A 157 12.24 9.36 -18.41
C GLU A 157 13.16 10.26 -17.59
N GLU A 158 12.98 10.32 -16.27
CA GLU A 158 13.69 11.25 -15.39
C GLU A 158 15.03 10.69 -14.88
N TYR A 159 15.12 9.37 -14.65
CA TYR A 159 16.29 8.71 -14.06
C TYR A 159 17.00 7.78 -15.05
N GLY A 160 16.47 7.60 -16.26
CA GLY A 160 17.06 6.69 -17.25
C GLY A 160 16.98 5.22 -16.85
N PHE A 161 16.04 4.86 -15.97
CA PHE A 161 15.79 3.49 -15.57
C PHE A 161 15.54 2.60 -16.79
N THR A 162 15.98 1.35 -16.74
CA THR A 162 15.71 0.36 -17.78
C THR A 162 15.50 -0.98 -17.12
N TYR A 163 14.34 -1.60 -17.39
CA TYR A 163 14.04 -2.91 -16.85
C TYR A 163 14.97 -3.99 -17.44
N ASN A 164 15.47 -4.85 -16.56
CA ASN A 164 16.17 -6.08 -16.90
C ASN A 164 15.66 -7.21 -16.01
N GLU A 165 15.19 -8.30 -16.62
CA GLU A 165 14.59 -9.41 -15.89
C GLU A 165 15.58 -10.14 -14.96
N ASP A 166 16.81 -10.41 -15.43
CA ASP A 166 17.83 -11.11 -14.64
C ASP A 166 18.22 -10.30 -13.39
N ASP A 167 18.38 -8.99 -13.54
CA ASP A 167 18.68 -8.06 -12.44
C ASP A 167 17.48 -7.97 -11.47
N PHE A 168 16.27 -7.85 -12.00
CA PHE A 168 15.04 -7.84 -11.19
C PHE A 168 14.90 -9.10 -10.33
N LEU A 169 15.06 -10.29 -10.91
CA LEU A 169 14.95 -11.56 -10.16
C LEU A 169 16.04 -11.66 -9.09
N THR A 170 17.25 -11.18 -9.39
CA THR A 170 18.35 -11.14 -8.42
C THR A 170 18.04 -10.23 -7.24
N VAL A 171 17.46 -9.04 -7.50
CA VAL A 171 17.03 -8.11 -6.44
C VAL A 171 15.88 -8.72 -5.64
N ALA A 172 14.87 -9.30 -6.30
CA ALA A 172 13.73 -9.91 -5.63
C ALA A 172 14.12 -11.06 -4.68
N GLU A 173 15.13 -11.85 -5.04
CA GLU A 173 15.71 -12.87 -4.17
C GLU A 173 16.54 -12.25 -3.03
N THR A 174 17.38 -11.25 -3.31
CA THR A 174 18.32 -10.67 -2.34
C THR A 174 17.61 -9.85 -1.26
N GLU A 175 16.59 -9.10 -1.66
CA GLU A 175 15.77 -8.26 -0.78
C GLU A 175 14.65 -9.05 -0.08
N GLY A 176 14.55 -10.36 -0.31
CA GLY A 176 13.61 -11.24 0.38
C GLY A 176 12.16 -11.07 -0.04
N TYR A 177 11.86 -10.39 -1.15
CA TYR A 177 10.49 -10.10 -1.59
C TYR A 177 9.62 -11.35 -1.72
N ILE A 178 10.23 -12.45 -2.19
CA ILE A 178 9.55 -13.75 -2.35
C ILE A 178 9.37 -14.45 -1.01
N GLU A 179 10.35 -14.35 -0.10
CA GLU A 179 10.31 -15.01 1.21
C GLU A 179 9.33 -14.32 2.17
N ASP A 180 9.27 -13.00 2.10
CA ASP A 180 8.40 -12.14 2.90
C ASP A 180 7.00 -11.96 2.29
N ALA A 181 6.74 -12.60 1.14
CA ALA A 181 5.44 -12.58 0.50
C ALA A 181 4.35 -13.12 1.43
N SER A 182 3.17 -12.50 1.38
CA SER A 182 2.03 -13.00 2.15
C SER A 182 1.69 -14.42 1.73
N LYS A 183 1.10 -15.20 2.64
CA LYS A 183 0.69 -16.59 2.36
C LYS A 183 -0.16 -16.68 1.07
N ARG A 184 -1.03 -15.70 0.85
CA ARG A 184 -1.88 -15.60 -0.34
C ARG A 184 -1.04 -15.40 -1.60
N ALA A 185 -0.14 -14.41 -1.59
CA ALA A 185 0.77 -14.16 -2.71
C ALA A 185 1.66 -15.38 -3.01
N ALA A 186 2.21 -16.01 -1.97
CA ALA A 186 3.04 -17.21 -2.09
C ALA A 186 2.30 -18.39 -2.75
N VAL A 187 1.01 -18.59 -2.44
CA VAL A 187 0.20 -19.64 -3.09
C VAL A 187 -0.06 -19.32 -4.57
N LEU A 188 -0.36 -18.06 -4.90
CA LEU A 188 -0.51 -17.64 -6.31
C LEU A 188 0.79 -17.87 -7.09
N PHE A 189 1.92 -17.45 -6.53
CA PHE A 189 3.25 -17.68 -7.07
C PHE A 189 3.55 -19.16 -7.31
N GLU A 190 3.23 -20.03 -6.34
CA GLU A 190 3.40 -21.48 -6.50
C GLU A 190 2.57 -22.02 -7.67
N VAL A 191 1.32 -21.57 -7.82
CA VAL A 191 0.44 -22.03 -8.90
C VAL A 191 0.96 -21.57 -10.26
N LEU A 192 1.37 -20.30 -10.37
CA LEU A 192 1.89 -19.75 -11.62
C LEU A 192 3.18 -20.44 -12.05
N ALA A 193 4.13 -20.66 -11.12
CA ALA A 193 5.38 -21.36 -11.40
C ALA A 193 5.18 -22.82 -11.83
N ASN A 194 4.07 -23.45 -11.45
CA ASN A 194 3.72 -24.79 -11.93
C ASN A 194 3.07 -24.80 -13.31
N GLU A 195 2.50 -23.68 -13.77
CA GLU A 195 1.81 -23.55 -15.04
C GLU A 195 2.75 -23.02 -16.15
N ASN A 196 3.39 -21.87 -15.92
CA ASN A 196 4.35 -21.25 -16.82
C ASN A 196 5.29 -20.31 -16.04
N ASP A 197 6.60 -20.45 -16.26
CA ASP A 197 7.63 -19.59 -15.65
C ASP A 197 7.41 -18.11 -16.01
N ASP A 198 6.97 -17.79 -17.23
CA ASP A 198 6.72 -16.41 -17.67
C ASP A 198 5.54 -15.78 -16.90
N TYR A 199 4.51 -16.58 -16.57
CA TYR A 199 3.40 -16.09 -15.76
C TYR A 199 3.82 -15.82 -14.31
N TYR A 200 4.73 -16.64 -13.79
CA TYR A 200 5.31 -16.42 -12.48
C TYR A 200 6.14 -15.13 -12.45
N THR A 201 7.06 -14.97 -13.41
CA THR A 201 7.88 -13.76 -13.53
C THR A 201 7.01 -12.52 -13.74
N GLY A 202 6.03 -12.57 -14.64
CA GLY A 202 5.12 -11.45 -14.89
C GLY A 202 4.33 -11.03 -13.65
N GLN A 203 3.94 -11.99 -12.80
CA GLN A 203 3.27 -11.70 -11.54
C GLN A 203 4.22 -11.10 -10.51
N LEU A 204 5.47 -11.56 -10.43
CA LEU A 204 6.49 -10.94 -9.59
C LEU A 204 6.74 -9.50 -10.02
N VAL A 205 6.89 -9.26 -11.32
CA VAL A 205 7.05 -7.92 -11.89
C VAL A 205 5.85 -7.06 -11.48
N TYR A 206 4.63 -7.52 -11.72
CA TYR A 206 3.45 -6.78 -11.27
C TYR A 206 3.50 -6.45 -9.78
N GLN A 207 3.89 -7.38 -8.91
CA GLN A 207 3.89 -7.16 -7.47
C GLN A 207 5.01 -6.20 -7.02
N TYR A 208 6.22 -6.37 -7.55
CA TYR A 208 7.47 -5.81 -7.02
C TYR A 208 8.20 -4.86 -7.97
N LEU A 209 7.59 -4.42 -9.06
CA LEU A 209 8.22 -3.45 -9.97
C LEU A 209 8.57 -2.12 -9.27
N GLN A 210 7.68 -1.60 -8.43
CA GLN A 210 7.91 -0.35 -7.69
C GLN A 210 9.12 -0.44 -6.74
N PRO A 211 9.20 -1.41 -5.81
CA PRO A 211 10.37 -1.52 -4.93
C PRO A 211 11.66 -1.82 -5.71
N TYR A 212 11.58 -2.54 -6.84
CA TYR A 212 12.74 -2.71 -7.73
C TYR A 212 13.20 -1.39 -8.37
N ILE A 213 12.27 -0.58 -8.90
CA ILE A 213 12.59 0.75 -9.43
C ILE A 213 13.27 1.59 -8.36
N TRP A 214 12.71 1.62 -7.15
CA TRP A 214 13.29 2.35 -6.03
C TRP A 214 14.71 1.87 -5.71
N HIS A 215 14.93 0.55 -5.62
CA HIS A 215 16.25 -0.03 -5.37
C HIS A 215 17.31 0.48 -6.36
N GLU A 216 16.95 0.61 -7.63
CA GLU A 216 17.88 1.06 -8.69
C GLU A 216 18.14 2.57 -8.67
N ILE A 217 17.14 3.39 -8.31
CA ILE A 217 17.24 4.85 -8.41
C ILE A 217 17.45 5.58 -7.08
N ALA A 218 17.35 4.89 -5.94
CA ALA A 218 17.32 5.51 -4.61
C ALA A 218 18.50 6.47 -4.36
N ASP A 219 19.73 6.07 -4.70
CA ASP A 219 20.91 6.92 -4.53
C ASP A 219 20.82 8.24 -5.30
N GLU A 220 20.30 8.20 -6.53
CA GLU A 220 20.12 9.38 -7.37
C GLU A 220 18.95 10.25 -6.88
N ALA A 221 17.82 9.63 -6.54
CA ALA A 221 16.66 10.31 -6.00
C ALA A 221 16.97 11.02 -4.66
N ILE A 222 17.67 10.35 -3.73
CA ILE A 222 18.11 10.93 -2.45
C ILE A 222 19.01 12.15 -2.70
N ALA A 223 19.93 12.06 -3.67
CA ALA A 223 20.81 13.18 -4.02
C ALA A 223 20.05 14.34 -4.70
N TYR A 224 18.99 14.04 -5.45
CA TYR A 224 18.15 15.02 -6.13
C TYR A 224 17.25 15.80 -5.16
N TYR A 225 16.48 15.10 -4.33
CA TYR A 225 15.54 15.72 -3.39
C TYR A 225 16.24 16.35 -2.18
N ASP A 226 17.44 15.87 -1.82
CA ASP A 226 18.23 16.29 -0.65
C ASP A 226 17.37 16.48 0.62
N PRO A 227 16.67 15.43 1.11
CA PRO A 227 15.77 15.59 2.25
C PRO A 227 16.53 15.96 3.52
N ALA A 228 15.98 16.92 4.28
CA ALA A 228 16.60 17.42 5.50
C ALA A 228 16.43 16.44 6.68
N SER A 229 17.19 15.34 6.68
CA SER A 229 17.39 14.48 7.86
C SER A 229 18.85 14.06 8.01
N GLU A 230 19.33 13.98 9.26
CA GLU A 230 20.64 13.41 9.60
C GLU A 230 20.58 11.89 9.77
N ASN A 231 19.37 11.32 9.85
CA ASN A 231 19.13 9.88 9.88
C ASN A 231 18.99 9.37 8.44
N GLU A 232 19.80 8.38 8.07
CA GLU A 232 19.85 7.82 6.72
C GLU A 232 18.51 7.20 6.31
N GLN A 233 17.88 6.44 7.20
CA GLN A 233 16.59 5.79 6.93
C GLN A 233 15.48 6.82 6.73
N GLU A 234 15.39 7.83 7.60
CA GLU A 234 14.36 8.88 7.46
C GLU A 234 14.56 9.70 6.18
N ARG A 235 15.82 9.87 5.74
CA ARG A 235 16.15 10.55 4.50
C ARG A 235 15.73 9.73 3.29
N GLU A 236 15.97 8.42 3.31
CA GLU A 236 15.52 7.49 2.26
C GLU A 236 13.99 7.49 2.15
N GLU A 237 13.28 7.25 3.25
CA GLU A 237 11.81 7.28 3.28
C GLU A 237 11.23 8.64 2.84
N ALA A 238 11.92 9.75 3.15
CA ALA A 238 11.51 11.07 2.70
C ALA A 238 11.71 11.26 1.19
N ALA A 239 12.82 10.78 0.63
CA ALA A 239 13.06 10.82 -0.80
C ALA A 239 12.05 9.94 -1.55
N GLU A 240 11.75 8.74 -1.05
CA GLU A 240 10.77 7.83 -1.65
C GLU A 240 9.38 8.47 -1.72
N ARG A 241 8.93 9.13 -0.65
CA ARG A 241 7.64 9.86 -0.65
C ARG A 241 7.62 11.01 -1.64
N MET A 242 8.72 11.75 -1.79
CA MET A 242 8.80 12.84 -2.77
C MET A 242 8.77 12.30 -4.20
N PHE A 243 9.49 11.19 -4.45
CA PHE A 243 9.44 10.50 -5.72
C PHE A 243 8.02 10.00 -6.05
N ALA A 244 7.35 9.34 -5.10
CA ALA A 244 5.97 8.90 -5.27
C ALA A 244 5.01 10.06 -5.58
N GLN A 245 5.22 11.23 -4.96
CA GLN A 245 4.44 12.42 -5.25
C GLN A 245 4.64 12.91 -6.69
N ASP A 246 5.88 12.90 -7.19
CA ASP A 246 6.17 13.30 -8.57
C ASP A 246 5.57 12.30 -9.58
N VAL A 247 5.57 10.99 -9.27
CA VAL A 247 4.86 9.98 -10.08
C VAL A 247 3.35 10.24 -10.11
N LEU A 248 2.75 10.62 -8.99
CA LEU A 248 1.32 10.98 -8.93
C LEU A 248 1.01 12.26 -9.72
N GLU A 249 1.90 13.26 -9.68
CA GLU A 249 1.77 14.46 -10.51
C GLU A 249 1.88 14.11 -12.00
N TYR A 250 2.82 13.23 -12.37
CA TYR A 250 2.94 12.69 -13.72
C TYR A 250 1.65 11.99 -14.19
N ILE A 251 1.07 11.13 -13.34
CA ILE A 251 -0.23 10.50 -13.64
C ILE A 251 -1.32 11.56 -13.88
N GLY A 252 -1.36 12.62 -13.07
CA GLY A 252 -2.35 13.68 -13.21
C GLY A 252 -2.21 14.51 -14.48
N ASP A 253 -0.99 14.69 -14.95
CA ASP A 253 -0.70 15.43 -16.18
C ASP A 253 -0.95 14.60 -17.44
N GLU A 254 -0.49 13.35 -17.46
CA GLU A 254 -0.57 12.47 -18.64
C GLU A 254 -1.89 11.69 -18.74
N TYR A 255 -2.53 11.38 -17.60
CA TYR A 255 -3.74 10.55 -17.53
C TYR A 255 -4.82 11.12 -16.58
N PRO A 256 -5.32 12.35 -16.83
CA PRO A 256 -6.24 13.05 -15.93
C PRO A 256 -7.56 12.31 -15.67
N GLU A 257 -7.99 11.44 -16.59
CA GLU A 257 -9.21 10.64 -16.46
C GLU A 257 -9.20 9.69 -15.25
N TYR A 258 -8.02 9.31 -14.74
CA TYR A 258 -7.90 8.41 -13.59
C TYR A 258 -7.93 9.15 -12.24
N LEU A 259 -7.76 10.49 -12.24
CA LEU A 259 -7.87 11.31 -11.02
C LEU A 259 -9.26 11.93 -10.84
N GLU A 260 -10.01 12.15 -11.91
CA GLU A 260 -11.31 12.85 -11.86
C GLU A 260 -12.53 11.94 -11.55
N GLY A 261 -12.30 10.64 -11.39
CA GLY A 261 -13.32 9.58 -11.28
C GLY A 261 -14.32 9.66 -10.11
N GLU A 262 -14.11 10.53 -9.10
CA GLU A 262 -15.04 10.65 -7.97
C GLU A 262 -16.06 11.80 -8.07
N SER A 263 -16.03 12.61 -9.13
CA SER A 263 -16.83 13.85 -9.17
C SER A 263 -18.10 13.82 -10.04
N SER A 264 -18.54 12.64 -10.52
CA SER A 264 -19.76 12.51 -11.33
C SER A 264 -20.63 11.30 -10.96
N GLN A 265 -21.20 11.27 -9.75
CA GLN A 265 -22.49 10.63 -9.47
C GLN A 265 -23.35 11.45 -8.50
#